data_AF-A0A077WC00-F1
#
_entry.id   AF-A0A077WC00-F1
#
_cell.length_a   1.000
_cell.length_b   1.000
_cell.length_c   1.000
_cell.angle_alpha   90.00
_cell.angle_beta   90.00
_cell.angle_gamma   90.00
#
_symmetry.space_group_name_H-M   'P 1'
#
loop_
_entity.id
_entity.type
_entity.pdbx_description
1 polymer ?
#
loop_
_entity_poly.entity_id
_entity_poly.type
_entity_poly.pdbx_seq_one_letter_code
_entity_poly.pdbx_strand_id
1 'polypeptide(L)'
;MAYRGLFDHFANQHAEVENTEPGHEAKLSHELIAAAASYEAAKAYNKHCEENGEVPDHAKAKELMAAAAGAFIDRMFETKGLDYLDKLKAKKDAEDSINEGYDQHVNA
;
A
#
# COMPACT_ATOMS: atom_id res chain seq x y z
N MET A 1 12.63 -0.08 -15.86
CA MET A 1 11.31 -0.58 -15.40
C MET A 1 11.43 -1.01 -13.93
N ALA A 2 11.85 -0.12 -13.02
CA ALA A 2 12.21 -0.47 -11.65
C ALA A 2 11.02 -0.90 -10.77
N TYR A 3 9.80 -0.50 -11.12
CA TYR A 3 8.63 -0.70 -10.26
C TYR A 3 7.79 -1.95 -10.60
N ARG A 4 8.18 -2.74 -11.61
CA ARG A 4 7.40 -3.89 -12.08
C ARG A 4 7.35 -5.04 -11.06
N GLY A 5 8.44 -5.27 -10.33
CA GLY A 5 8.52 -6.31 -9.30
C GLY A 5 7.65 -6.02 -8.07
N LEU A 6 7.54 -4.73 -7.68
CA LEU A 6 6.66 -4.28 -6.59
C LEU A 6 5.18 -4.49 -6.97
N PHE A 7 4.84 -4.14 -8.20
CA PHE A 7 3.49 -4.29 -8.75
C PHE A 7 3.04 -5.75 -8.80
N ASP A 8 3.88 -6.65 -9.31
CA ASP A 8 3.54 -8.07 -9.44
C ASP A 8 3.39 -8.75 -8.05
N HIS A 9 4.15 -8.29 -7.04
CA HIS A 9 4.06 -8.83 -5.69
C HIS A 9 2.71 -8.52 -5.02
N PHE A 10 2.20 -7.28 -5.16
CA PHE A 10 0.96 -6.86 -4.50
C PHE A 10 -0.31 -6.98 -5.35
N ALA A 11 -0.21 -7.20 -6.67
CA ALA A 11 -1.37 -7.27 -7.57
C ALA A 11 -2.36 -8.40 -7.20
N ASN A 12 -1.86 -9.56 -6.77
CA ASN A 12 -2.73 -10.66 -6.34
C ASN A 12 -3.53 -10.31 -5.08
N GLN A 13 -2.91 -9.61 -4.15
CA GLN A 13 -3.54 -9.24 -2.87
C GLN A 13 -4.56 -8.10 -3.06
N HIS A 14 -4.29 -7.14 -3.95
CA HIS A 14 -5.23 -6.08 -4.29
C HIS A 14 -6.55 -6.63 -4.86
N ALA A 15 -6.48 -7.61 -5.76
CA ALA A 15 -7.67 -8.22 -6.36
C ALA A 15 -8.57 -8.92 -5.32
N GLU A 16 -7.98 -9.51 -4.28
CA GLU A 16 -8.72 -10.20 -3.23
C GLU A 16 -9.48 -9.22 -2.31
N VAL A 17 -8.89 -8.05 -2.05
CA VAL A 17 -9.53 -6.97 -1.28
C VAL A 17 -10.70 -6.33 -2.05
N GLU A 18 -10.54 -6.07 -3.34
CA GLU A 18 -11.61 -5.51 -4.18
C GLU A 18 -12.83 -6.42 -4.30
N ASN A 19 -12.61 -7.74 -4.38
CA ASN A 19 -13.69 -8.73 -4.53
C ASN A 19 -14.44 -9.03 -3.22
N THR A 20 -14.01 -8.48 -2.09
CA THR A 20 -14.69 -8.73 -0.80
C THR A 20 -15.87 -7.79 -0.61
N GLU A 21 -17.06 -8.33 -0.32
CA GLU A 21 -18.28 -7.55 -0.06
C GLU A 21 -18.11 -6.60 1.15
N PRO A 22 -18.78 -5.42 1.15
CA PRO A 22 -18.75 -4.51 2.30
C PRO A 22 -19.29 -5.18 3.58
N GLY A 23 -18.59 -5.02 4.71
CA GLY A 23 -19.05 -5.49 6.03
C GLY A 23 -18.64 -6.91 6.43
N HIS A 24 -17.83 -7.61 5.63
CA HIS A 24 -17.25 -8.91 6.00
C HIS A 24 -15.84 -8.75 6.58
N GLU A 25 -15.72 -8.43 7.88
CA GLU A 25 -14.45 -8.38 8.61
C GLU A 25 -13.67 -9.70 8.55
N ALA A 26 -14.37 -10.84 8.62
CA ALA A 26 -13.77 -12.15 8.88
C ALA A 26 -12.87 -12.71 7.75
N LYS A 27 -12.82 -12.06 6.57
CA LYS A 27 -12.00 -12.52 5.44
C LYS A 27 -10.82 -11.62 5.10
N LEU A 28 -10.81 -10.36 5.55
CA LEU A 28 -9.74 -9.42 5.21
C LEU A 28 -8.74 -9.37 6.36
N SER A 29 -7.62 -10.07 6.23
CA SER A 29 -6.51 -9.90 7.17
C SER A 29 -5.89 -8.50 7.04
N HIS A 30 -5.33 -7.97 8.13
CA HIS A 30 -4.60 -6.70 8.12
C HIS A 30 -3.44 -6.72 7.12
N GLU A 31 -2.78 -7.87 6.94
CA GLU A 31 -1.74 -8.09 5.93
C GLU A 31 -2.28 -7.89 4.50
N LEU A 32 -3.49 -8.39 4.21
CA LEU A 32 -4.10 -8.26 2.89
C LEU A 32 -4.50 -6.80 2.60
N ILE A 33 -5.01 -6.10 3.61
CA ILE A 33 -5.34 -4.67 3.54
C ILE A 33 -4.08 -3.83 3.38
N ALA A 34 -3.03 -4.15 4.15
CA ALA A 34 -1.73 -3.50 4.07
C ALA A 34 -1.10 -3.67 2.68
N ALA A 35 -1.17 -4.87 2.11
CA ALA A 35 -0.70 -5.15 0.77
C ALA A 35 -1.47 -4.36 -0.30
N ALA A 36 -2.81 -4.33 -0.23
CA ALA A 36 -3.62 -3.55 -1.15
C ALA A 36 -3.35 -2.04 -1.04
N ALA A 37 -3.16 -1.53 0.17
CA ALA A 37 -2.80 -0.14 0.41
C ALA A 37 -1.40 0.20 -0.12
N SER A 38 -0.43 -0.71 0.07
CA SER A 38 0.94 -0.56 -0.44
C SER A 38 0.97 -0.55 -1.98
N TYR A 39 0.14 -1.36 -2.62
CA TYR A 39 -0.03 -1.35 -4.08
C TYR A 39 -0.53 -0.02 -4.61
N GLU A 40 -1.63 0.49 -4.05
CA GLU A 40 -2.20 1.77 -4.49
C GLU A 40 -1.27 2.95 -4.17
N ALA A 41 -0.52 2.89 -3.07
CA ALA A 41 0.54 3.84 -2.76
C ALA A 41 1.67 3.82 -3.80
N ALA A 42 2.18 2.64 -4.15
CA ALA A 42 3.21 2.48 -5.17
C ALA A 42 2.73 2.98 -6.55
N LYS A 43 1.48 2.70 -6.90
CA LYS A 43 0.84 3.18 -8.14
C LYS A 43 0.70 4.70 -8.17
N ALA A 44 0.25 5.30 -7.06
CA ALA A 44 0.15 6.75 -6.93
C ALA A 44 1.52 7.42 -7.05
N TYR A 45 2.56 6.83 -6.43
CA TYR A 45 3.93 7.30 -6.55
C TYR A 45 4.49 7.17 -7.97
N ASN A 46 4.25 6.04 -8.65
CA ASN A 46 4.67 5.86 -10.04
C ASN A 46 4.04 6.91 -10.94
N LYS A 47 2.74 7.14 -10.81
CA LYS A 47 2.04 8.20 -11.56
C LYS A 47 2.64 9.58 -11.24
N HIS A 48 2.93 9.87 -9.98
CA HIS A 48 3.58 11.12 -9.60
C HIS A 48 4.95 11.27 -10.30
N CYS A 49 5.74 10.20 -10.36
CA CYS A 49 7.04 10.19 -11.04
C CYS A 49 6.92 10.34 -12.56
N GLU A 50 5.91 9.75 -13.18
CA GLU A 50 5.63 9.91 -14.62
C GLU A 50 5.24 11.36 -14.97
N GLU A 51 4.50 12.03 -14.09
CA GLU A 51 4.00 13.40 -14.33
C GLU A 51 5.00 14.49 -13.90
N ASN A 52 5.73 14.29 -12.80
CA ASN A 52 6.55 15.33 -12.15
C ASN A 52 8.05 14.99 -12.08
N GLY A 53 8.45 13.79 -12.49
CA GLY A 53 9.79 13.26 -12.28
C GLY A 53 9.96 12.61 -10.90
N GLU A 54 11.07 11.88 -10.71
CA GLU A 54 11.34 11.17 -9.47
C GLU A 54 11.56 12.13 -8.29
N VAL A 55 11.08 11.73 -7.12
CA VAL A 55 11.38 12.43 -5.87
C VAL A 55 12.83 12.13 -5.50
N PRO A 56 13.73 13.13 -5.44
CA PRO A 56 15.17 12.90 -5.27
C PRO A 56 15.56 12.46 -3.85
N ASP A 57 14.63 12.53 -2.90
CA ASP A 57 14.82 12.13 -1.51
C ASP A 57 14.04 10.84 -1.24
N HIS A 58 14.79 9.78 -0.97
CA HIS A 58 14.26 8.45 -0.64
C HIS A 58 13.36 8.45 0.60
N ALA A 59 13.68 9.27 1.61
CA ALA A 59 12.84 9.39 2.80
C ALA A 59 11.51 10.07 2.44
N LYS A 60 11.57 11.11 1.60
CA LYS A 60 10.39 11.82 1.09
C LYS A 60 9.49 10.92 0.22
N ALA A 61 10.10 10.07 -0.61
CA ALA A 61 9.37 9.11 -1.43
C ALA A 61 8.63 8.07 -0.57
N LYS A 62 9.31 7.51 0.44
CA LYS A 62 8.71 6.59 1.41
C LYS A 62 7.59 7.24 2.20
N GLU A 63 7.77 8.48 2.66
CA GLU A 63 6.76 9.25 3.37
C GLU A 63 5.51 9.47 2.51
N LEU A 64 5.68 9.80 1.23
CA LEU A 64 4.57 9.99 0.30
C LEU A 64 3.77 8.69 0.07
N MET A 65 4.48 7.56 -0.09
CA MET A 65 3.86 6.25 -0.22
C MET A 65 3.15 5.83 1.08
N ALA A 66 3.77 6.02 2.24
CA ALA A 66 3.17 5.72 3.54
C ALA A 66 1.91 6.56 3.78
N ALA A 67 1.94 7.86 3.42
CA ALA A 67 0.78 8.73 3.50
C ALA A 67 -0.37 8.25 2.59
N ALA A 68 -0.06 7.84 1.36
CA ALA A 68 -1.04 7.30 0.43
C ALA A 68 -1.64 5.97 0.93
N ALA A 69 -0.81 5.05 1.43
CA ALA A 69 -1.25 3.78 2.00
C ALA A 69 -2.13 4.01 3.24
N GLY A 70 -1.71 4.90 4.14
CA GLY A 70 -2.48 5.27 5.33
C GLY A 70 -3.88 5.78 4.99
N ALA A 71 -4.00 6.63 3.96
CA ALA A 71 -5.28 7.14 3.49
C ALA A 71 -6.18 6.04 2.89
N PHE A 72 -5.59 5.08 2.17
CA PHE A 72 -6.33 3.92 1.65
C PHE A 72 -6.83 3.00 2.77
N ILE A 73 -5.99 2.74 3.78
CA ILE A 73 -6.36 1.94 4.96
C ILE A 73 -7.49 2.63 5.73
N ASP A 74 -7.41 3.95 5.90
CA ASP A 74 -8.46 4.73 6.56
C ASP A 74 -9.81 4.57 5.83
N ARG A 75 -9.82 4.64 4.49
CA ARG A 75 -11.03 4.41 3.69
C ARG A 75 -11.54 2.97 3.77
N MET A 76 -10.64 1.98 3.73
CA MET A 76 -11.00 0.56 3.84
C MET A 76 -11.60 0.25 5.20
N PHE A 77 -11.07 0.86 6.26
CA PHE A 77 -11.61 0.79 7.60
C PHE A 77 -13.04 1.35 7.68
N GLU A 78 -13.25 2.57 7.16
CA GLU A 78 -14.56 3.22 7.15
C GLU A 78 -15.62 2.44 6.36
N THR A 79 -15.23 1.78 5.28
CA THR A 79 -16.16 1.12 4.35
C THR A 79 -16.35 -0.38 4.62
N LYS A 80 -15.35 -1.06 5.20
CA LYS A 80 -15.41 -2.50 5.52
C LYS A 80 -15.65 -2.80 7.00
N GLY A 81 -15.59 -1.79 7.88
CA GLY A 81 -16.00 -1.89 9.28
C GLY A 81 -15.04 -2.68 10.17
N LEU A 82 -13.73 -2.55 9.93
CA LEU A 82 -12.67 -3.23 10.68
C LEU A 82 -12.49 -2.67 12.11
N ASP A 83 -11.82 -3.39 13.01
CA ASP A 83 -11.47 -2.91 14.37
C ASP A 83 -10.18 -2.05 14.39
N TYR A 84 -10.12 -1.10 15.32
CA TYR A 84 -9.04 -0.09 15.43
C TYR A 84 -7.66 -0.73 15.61
N LEU A 85 -7.57 -1.90 16.26
CA LEU A 85 -6.32 -2.65 16.38
C LEU A 85 -5.81 -3.18 15.04
N ASP A 86 -6.71 -3.62 14.15
CA ASP A 86 -6.34 -4.11 12.82
C ASP A 86 -5.92 -2.96 11.90
N LYS A 87 -6.50 -1.77 12.10
CA LYS A 87 -6.06 -0.55 11.42
C LYS A 87 -4.61 -0.20 11.73
N LEU A 88 -4.21 -0.27 13.00
CA LEU A 88 -2.82 0.05 13.40
C LEU A 88 -1.83 -0.97 12.84
N LYS A 89 -2.17 -2.27 12.87
CA LYS A 89 -1.35 -3.33 12.27
C LYS A 89 -1.23 -3.12 10.77
N ALA A 90 -2.34 -2.92 10.07
CA ALA A 90 -2.34 -2.71 8.62
C ALA A 90 -1.49 -1.49 8.22
N LYS A 91 -1.54 -0.39 8.98
CA LYS A 91 -0.69 0.78 8.72
C LYS A 91 0.79 0.44 8.87
N LYS A 92 1.14 -0.27 9.96
CA LYS A 92 2.52 -0.68 10.21
C LYS A 92 3.04 -1.65 9.16
N ASP A 93 2.25 -2.64 8.79
CA ASP A 93 2.63 -3.64 7.78
C ASP A 93 2.77 -2.99 6.39
N ALA A 94 1.95 -1.99 6.08
CA ALA A 94 2.07 -1.23 4.85
C ALA A 94 3.34 -0.38 4.82
N GLU A 95 3.67 0.30 5.92
CA GLU A 95 4.93 1.04 6.05
C GLU A 95 6.15 0.12 5.91
N ASP A 96 6.14 -1.03 6.58
CA ASP A 96 7.23 -2.01 6.51
C ASP A 96 7.37 -2.55 5.07
N SER A 97 6.25 -2.86 4.40
CA SER A 97 6.23 -3.30 2.99
C SER A 97 6.75 -2.24 2.01
N ILE A 98 6.39 -0.97 2.22
CA ILE A 98 6.88 0.15 1.41
C ILE A 98 8.38 0.32 1.61
N ASN A 99 8.86 0.25 2.86
CA ASN A 99 10.28 0.36 3.16
C ASN A 99 11.08 -0.74 2.46
N GLU A 100 10.68 -2.00 2.64
CA GLU A 100 11.35 -3.15 2.02
C GLU A 100 11.30 -3.10 0.50
N GLY A 101 10.13 -2.85 -0.08
CA GLY A 101 9.94 -2.84 -1.53
C GLY A 101 10.65 -1.67 -2.22
N TYR A 102 10.72 -0.51 -1.57
CA TYR A 102 11.45 0.64 -2.11
C TYR A 102 12.96 0.45 -2.01
N ASP A 103 13.46 -0.06 -0.88
CA ASP A 103 14.89 -0.32 -0.68
C ASP A 103 15.41 -1.41 -1.63
N GLN A 104 14.61 -2.42 -1.95
CA GLN A 104 14.96 -3.45 -2.94
C GLN A 104 15.08 -2.91 -4.37
N HIS A 105 14.25 -1.93 -4.77
CA HIS A 105 14.21 -1.45 -6.15
C HIS A 105 15.05 -0.21 -6.42
N VAL A 106 15.33 0.60 -5.40
CA VAL A 106 16.26 1.74 -5.52
C VAL A 106 17.72 1.29 -5.54
N ASN A 107 18.06 0.25 -4.79
CA ASN A 107 19.44 -0.24 -4.67
C ASN A 107 19.82 -1.30 -5.74
N ALA A 108 18.96 -1.53 -6.74
CA ALA A 108 19.16 -2.49 -7.83
C ALA A 108 19.51 -1.81 -9.16
#